data_AF-A0AAD9JMT1-F1
#
_entry.id   AF-A0AAD9JMT1-F1
#
_cell.length_a   1.000
_cell.length_b   1.000
_cell.length_c   1.000
_cell.angle_alpha   90.00
_cell.angle_beta   90.00
_cell.angle_gamma   90.00
#
_symmetry.space_group_name_H-M   'P 1'
#
loop_
_entity.id
_entity.type
_entity.pdbx_description
1 polymer ?
#
loop_
_entity_poly.entity_id
_entity_poly.type
_entity_poly.pdbx_seq_one_letter_code
_entity_poly.pdbx_strand_id
1 'polypeptide(L)'
;MWGGHFVMPYGRLDLQTKVPDEPMAWVMGAFGISRDLGFGVVHWPVRHQATRPFYLRLEAPSDVVKGEQIGIRVTLYNFWQQNLEVCVYMCQKLNDKMLLGTL
;
A
#
# COMPACT_ATOMS: atom_id res chain seq x y z
N MET A 1 3.22 1.47 -9.96
CA MET A 1 2.32 0.89 -10.98
C MET A 1 2.93 1.16 -12.34
N TRP A 2 3.16 0.13 -13.14
CA TRP A 2 3.74 0.25 -14.49
C TRP A 2 2.91 -0.62 -15.43
N GLY A 3 2.42 -0.03 -16.52
CA GLY A 3 1.55 -0.71 -17.48
C GLY A 3 1.31 0.13 -18.71
N GLY A 4 1.13 -0.53 -19.86
CA GLY A 4 0.78 0.09 -21.13
C GLY A 4 -0.63 -0.31 -21.55
N HIS A 5 -1.40 0.64 -22.05
CA HIS A 5 -2.78 0.41 -22.51
C HIS A 5 -3.03 1.08 -23.85
N PHE A 6 -3.87 0.46 -24.68
CA PHE A 6 -4.34 1.05 -25.92
C PHE A 6 -5.60 1.89 -25.68
N VAL A 7 -5.65 3.10 -26.24
CA VAL A 7 -6.81 3.98 -26.15
C VAL A 7 -7.75 3.69 -27.31
N MET A 8 -9.01 3.41 -27.00
CA MET A 8 -10.03 3.14 -28.02
C MET A 8 -10.37 4.39 -28.85
N PRO A 9 -11.03 4.26 -30.01
CA PRO A 9 -11.24 5.36 -30.97
C PRO A 9 -11.92 6.61 -30.42
N TYR A 10 -12.66 6.48 -29.31
CA TYR A 10 -13.32 7.59 -28.62
C TYR A 10 -12.37 8.41 -27.71
N GLY A 11 -11.08 8.08 -27.67
CA GLY A 11 -10.04 8.89 -27.04
C GLY A 11 -10.04 8.91 -25.52
N ARG A 12 -10.80 8.03 -24.85
CA ARG A 12 -10.87 7.95 -23.39
C ARG A 12 -10.53 6.54 -22.90
N LEU A 13 -9.87 6.46 -21.75
CA LEU A 13 -9.59 5.20 -21.06
C LEU A 13 -9.67 5.45 -19.55
N ASP A 14 -10.58 4.73 -18.89
CA ASP A 14 -10.73 4.79 -17.44
C ASP A 14 -9.97 3.59 -16.83
N LEU A 15 -8.92 3.87 -16.06
CA LEU A 15 -8.06 2.85 -15.45
C LEU A 15 -8.39 2.71 -13.96
N GLN A 16 -8.63 1.47 -13.53
CA GLN A 16 -8.76 1.13 -12.12
C GLN A 16 -7.55 0.32 -11.67
N THR A 17 -6.95 0.73 -10.56
CA THR A 17 -5.83 0.04 -9.94
C THR A 17 -5.99 0.01 -8.44
N LYS A 18 -5.39 -1.00 -7.81
CA LYS A 18 -5.20 -0.98 -6.36
C LYS A 18 -4.14 0.05 -6.00
N VAL A 19 -4.43 0.83 -4.97
CA VAL A 19 -3.46 1.70 -4.34
C VAL A 19 -2.50 0.81 -3.54
N PRO A 20 -1.18 1.01 -3.65
CA PRO A 20 -0.23 0.24 -2.86
C PRO A 20 -0.51 0.39 -1.35
N ASP A 21 -0.20 -0.64 -0.58
CA ASP A 21 -0.52 -0.68 0.85
C ASP A 21 0.32 0.28 1.71
N GLU A 22 1.39 0.82 1.14
CA GLU A 22 2.26 1.75 1.84
C GLU A 22 1.59 3.13 1.99
N PRO A 23 1.53 3.69 3.22
CA PRO A 23 0.83 4.94 3.52
C PRO A 23 1.66 6.16 3.08
N MET A 24 1.94 6.25 1.79
CA MET A 24 2.75 7.30 1.15
C MET A 24 1.93 8.10 0.14
N ALA A 25 2.46 9.25 -0.25
CA ALA A 25 1.94 10.01 -1.37
C ALA A 25 2.49 9.43 -2.68
N TRP A 26 1.60 9.20 -3.64
CA TRP A 26 1.92 8.66 -4.95
C TRP A 26 1.84 9.75 -6.01
N VAL A 27 2.79 9.74 -6.93
CA VAL A 27 2.81 10.62 -8.10
C VAL A 27 2.59 9.74 -9.33
N MET A 28 1.57 10.06 -10.12
CA MET A 28 1.18 9.33 -11.32
C MET A 28 1.45 10.20 -12.54
N GLY A 29 2.20 9.64 -13.48
CA GLY A 29 2.45 10.23 -14.79
C GLY A 29 1.98 9.29 -15.89
N ALA A 30 1.78 9.85 -17.07
CA ALA A 30 1.47 9.09 -18.28
C ALA A 30 2.10 9.75 -19.50
N PHE A 31 2.44 8.92 -20.47
CA PHE A 31 2.84 9.33 -21.80
C PHE A 31 2.13 8.44 -22.82
N GLY A 32 1.95 8.95 -24.03
CA GLY A 32 1.27 8.25 -25.12
C GLY A 32 1.97 8.49 -26.44
N ILE A 33 1.81 7.55 -27.37
CA ILE A 33 2.31 7.63 -28.73
C ILE A 33 1.13 7.34 -29.66
N SER A 34 0.88 8.26 -30.59
CA SER A 34 -0.11 8.14 -31.66
C SER A 34 0.58 8.25 -33.01
N ARG A 35 0.09 7.52 -34.01
CA ARG A 35 0.60 7.62 -35.39
C ARG A 35 0.29 8.99 -36.00
N ASP A 36 -0.88 9.54 -35.69
CA ASP A 36 -1.37 10.78 -36.30
C ASP A 36 -0.96 12.02 -35.49
N LEU A 37 -0.91 11.90 -34.16
CA LEU A 37 -0.63 13.03 -33.24
C LEU A 37 0.79 13.00 -32.66
N GLY A 38 1.57 11.93 -32.89
CA GLY A 38 2.92 11.80 -32.38
C GLY A 38 2.98 11.48 -30.87
N PHE A 39 4.01 12.00 -30.20
CA PHE A 39 4.27 11.76 -28.77
C PHE A 39 3.61 12.82 -27.89
N GLY A 40 2.98 12.39 -26.81
CA GLY A 40 2.40 13.25 -25.78
C GLY A 40 2.80 12.81 -24.38
N VAL A 41 2.97 13.78 -23.48
CA VAL A 41 3.23 13.56 -22.06
C VAL A 41 2.29 14.43 -21.24
N VAL A 42 1.86 13.92 -20.08
CA VAL A 42 1.08 14.71 -19.13
C VAL A 42 1.96 15.83 -18.57
N HIS A 43 1.54 17.09 -18.74
CA HIS A 43 2.26 18.26 -18.23
C HIS A 43 2.25 18.36 -16.70
N TRP A 44 1.13 17.99 -16.07
CA TRP A 44 0.95 18.08 -14.61
C TRP A 44 0.67 16.69 -14.04
N PRO A 45 1.63 16.09 -13.31
CA PRO A 45 1.44 14.75 -12.77
C PRO A 45 0.33 14.76 -11.72
N VAL A 46 -0.44 13.67 -11.68
CA VAL A 46 -1.53 13.51 -10.71
C VAL A 46 -0.94 13.05 -9.39
N ARG A 47 -1.20 13.79 -8.32
CA ARG A 47 -0.80 13.41 -6.96
C ARG A 47 -1.96 12.76 -6.23
N HIS A 48 -1.71 11.59 -5.64
CA HIS A 48 -2.68 10.87 -4.83
C HIS A 48 -2.11 10.61 -3.44
N GLN A 49 -2.78 11.12 -2.41
CA GLN A 49 -2.38 10.92 -1.02
C GLN A 49 -3.05 9.64 -0.49
N ALA A 50 -2.27 8.56 -0.38
CA ALA A 50 -2.72 7.29 0.19
C ALA A 50 -2.34 7.14 1.68
N THR A 51 -1.98 8.24 2.34
CA THR A 51 -1.62 8.23 3.76
C THR A 51 -2.80 7.75 4.58
N ARG A 52 -2.60 6.65 5.32
CA ARG A 52 -3.57 6.16 6.30
C ARG A 52 -3.46 7.02 7.56
N PRO A 53 -4.57 7.51 8.11
CA PRO A 53 -4.52 8.35 9.31
C PRO A 53 -4.05 7.61 10.56
N PHE A 54 -4.21 6.29 10.58
CA PHE A 54 -3.72 5.42 11.64
C PHE A 54 -3.33 4.07 11.04
N TYR A 55 -2.13 3.57 11.36
CA TYR A 55 -1.68 2.26 10.90
C TYR A 55 -0.59 1.68 11.80
N LEU A 56 -0.40 0.37 11.68
CA LEU A 56 0.62 -0.41 12.39
C LEU A 56 1.65 -0.94 11.38
N ARG A 57 2.93 -0.85 11.72
CA ARG A 57 4.04 -1.48 10.99
C ARG A 57 4.63 -2.60 11.84
N LEU A 58 4.77 -3.77 11.23
CA LEU A 58 5.47 -4.92 11.80
C LEU A 58 6.83 -5.04 11.15
N GLU A 59 7.84 -5.22 11.97
CA GLU A 59 9.18 -5.57 11.52
C GLU A 59 9.57 -6.88 12.18
N ALA A 60 9.72 -7.90 11.35
CA ALA A 60 10.13 -9.23 11.73
C ALA A 60 11.09 -9.77 10.66
N PRO A 61 11.96 -10.73 11.01
CA PRO A 61 12.76 -11.46 10.02
C PRO A 61 11.85 -12.15 8.99
N SER A 62 12.28 -12.16 7.72
CA SER A 62 11.54 -12.84 6.64
C SER A 62 11.51 -14.36 6.84
N ASP A 63 12.60 -14.91 7.38
CA ASP A 63 12.80 -16.33 7.63
C ASP A 63 13.26 -16.53 9.07
N VAL A 64 12.79 -17.60 9.69
CA VAL A 64 13.09 -17.94 11.09
C VAL A 64 13.34 -19.43 11.20
N VAL A 65 14.29 -19.85 12.03
CA VAL A 65 14.55 -21.28 12.26
C VAL A 65 13.70 -21.77 13.43
N LYS A 66 13.12 -22.96 13.27
CA LYS A 66 12.32 -23.57 14.33
C LYS A 66 13.17 -23.78 15.58
N GLY A 67 12.67 -23.29 16.72
CA GLY A 67 13.34 -23.39 18.02
C GLY A 67 14.12 -22.14 18.41
N GLU A 68 14.23 -21.15 17.52
CA GLU A 68 14.84 -19.86 17.86
C GLU A 68 13.85 -18.91 18.54
N GLN A 69 14.38 -18.04 19.41
CA GLN A 69 13.64 -16.91 19.95
C GLN A 69 13.68 -15.75 18.95
N ILE A 70 12.51 -15.26 18.57
CA ILE A 70 12.38 -14.16 17.60
C ILE A 70 11.90 -12.88 18.30
N GLY A 71 12.48 -11.75 17.92
CA GLY A 71 11.98 -10.43 18.27
C GLY A 71 11.12 -9.90 17.13
N ILE A 72 9.89 -9.48 17.44
CA ILE A 72 9.00 -8.80 16.50
C ILE A 72 8.81 -7.38 17.02
N ARG A 73 9.16 -6.38 16.19
CA ARG A 73 8.98 -4.98 16.53
C ARG A 73 7.66 -4.47 15.94
N VAL A 74 6.82 -3.93 16.81
CA VAL A 74 5.55 -3.30 16.44
C VAL A 74 5.70 -1.78 16.56
N THR A 75 5.30 -1.03 15.55
CA THR A 75 5.26 0.44 15.60
C THR A 75 3.88 0.93 15.18
N LEU A 76 3.28 1.79 16.02
CA LEU A 76 2.00 2.43 15.76
C LEU A 76 2.23 3.88 15.32
N TYR A 77 1.55 4.28 14.25
CA TYR A 77 1.56 5.65 13.77
C TYR A 77 0.15 6.24 13.88
N ASN A 78 0.04 7.35 14.62
CA ASN A 78 -1.18 8.13 14.72
C ASN A 78 -0.96 9.50 14.05
N PHE A 79 -1.64 9.72 12.93
CA PHE A 79 -1.66 10.99 12.21
C PHE A 79 -2.97 11.77 12.43
N TRP A 80 -3.87 11.29 13.27
CA TRP A 80 -4.98 12.12 13.72
C TRP A 80 -4.52 13.17 14.74
N GLN A 81 -5.31 14.24 14.83
CA GLN A 81 -5.08 15.31 15.81
C GLN A 81 -5.53 14.94 17.23
N GLN A 82 -6.02 13.72 17.43
CA GLN A 82 -6.52 13.23 18.71
C GLN A 82 -5.62 12.13 19.26
N ASN A 83 -5.47 12.10 20.59
CA ASN A 83 -4.82 11.00 21.28
C ASN A 83 -5.71 9.76 21.23
N LEU A 84 -5.11 8.59 20.97
CA LEU A 84 -5.80 7.31 20.89
C LEU A 84 -5.25 6.36 21.94
N GLU A 85 -6.14 5.67 22.64
CA GLU A 85 -5.80 4.51 23.44
C GLU A 85 -5.97 3.25 22.56
N VAL A 86 -4.92 2.43 22.48
CA VAL A 86 -4.87 1.30 21.54
C VAL A 86 -4.38 0.06 22.26
N CYS A 87 -5.17 -1.01 22.19
CA CYS A 87 -4.75 -2.34 22.62
C CYS A 87 -4.27 -3.15 21.40
N VAL A 88 -3.07 -3.71 21.48
CA VAL A 88 -2.49 -4.56 20.43
C VAL A 88 -2.44 -5.99 20.92
N TYR A 89 -2.97 -6.92 20.12
CA TYR A 89 -2.99 -8.34 20.43
C TYR A 89 -2.27 -9.13 19.36
N MET A 90 -1.51 -10.15 19.76
CA MET A 90 -0.90 -11.12 18.85
C MET A 90 -1.76 -12.40 18.86
N CYS A 91 -2.27 -12.79 17.70
CA CYS A 91 -3.04 -14.02 17.57
C CYS A 91 -2.14 -15.18 17.13
N GLN A 92 -2.20 -16.30 17.85
CA GLN A 92 -1.59 -17.55 17.40
C GLN A 92 -2.61 -18.32 16.56
N LYS A 93 -2.28 -18.61 15.31
CA LYS A 93 -3.12 -19.48 14.46
C LYS A 93 -2.65 -20.93 14.61
N LEU A 94 -3.51 -21.80 15.15
CA LEU A 94 -3.27 -23.24 15.24
C LEU A 94 -4.39 -23.95 14.45
N ASN A 95 -4.05 -24.71 13.40
CA ASN A 95 -4.98 -25.56 12.64
C ASN A 95 -6.33 -24.87 12.33
N ASP A 96 -6.27 -23.75 11.60
CA ASP A 96 -7.41 -22.92 11.18
C ASP A 96 -8.29 -22.31 12.27
N LYS A 97 -7.88 -22.39 13.54
CA LYS A 97 -8.51 -21.66 14.66
C LYS A 97 -7.58 -20.56 15.16
N MET A 98 -8.15 -19.36 15.33
CA MET A 98 -7.45 -18.19 15.86
C MET A 98 -7.56 -18.21 17.39
N LEU A 99 -6.43 -18.33 18.08
CA LEU A 99 -6.34 -18.20 19.53
C LEU A 99 -5.77 -16.82 19.85
N LEU A 100 -6.51 -16.02 20.61
CA LEU A 100 -6.06 -14.71 21.10
C LEU A 100 -5.07 -14.94 22.23
N GLY A 101 -3.82 -14.51 22.05
CA GLY A 101 -2.81 -14.43 23.09
C GLY A 101 -2.67 -13.00 23.58
N THR A 102 -2.71 -12.80 24.89
CA THR A 102 -2.33 -11.53 25.52
C THR A 102 -0.81 -11.52 25.69
N LEU A 103 -0.15 -10.43 25.27
CA LEU A 103 1.28 -10.21 25.53
C LEU A 103 1.54 -9.97 27.02
#